data_AF-F0JC53-F1
#
_entry.id   AF-F0JC53-F1
#
_cell.length_a   1.000
_cell.length_b   1.000
_cell.length_c   1.000
_cell.angle_alpha   90.00
_cell.angle_beta   90.00
_cell.angle_gamma   90.00
#
_symmetry.space_group_name_H-M   'P 1'
#
loop_
_entity.id
_entity.type
_entity.pdbx_description
1 polymer ?
#
loop_
_entity_poly.entity_id
_entity_poly.type
_entity_poly.pdbx_seq_one_letter_code
_entity_poly.pdbx_strand_id
1 'polypeptide(L)'
;MQGRQNKSTEWTRNILLILAAAAVIYVFFSLDLVRKGESVFTNTASKKLKFSGDLGRKAYTEREIERILNYLRARNDLFAEVKVDASPQDSYGAVTPDTDIVYELHVVLADGFAFSTPARRIPRRDLVVSLLNKLDKDLRAYQQLKKEGRNPSSMINTM
;
A
#
# COMPACT_ATOMS: atom_id res chain seq x y z
N MET A 1 49.72 48.37 2.48
CA MET A 1 48.27 48.09 2.45
C MET A 1 48.00 46.64 1.98
N GLN A 2 48.46 45.61 2.71
CA GLN A 2 48.36 44.19 2.26
C GLN A 2 47.57 43.26 3.21
N GLY A 3 47.05 43.74 4.34
CA GLY A 3 46.37 42.89 5.33
C GLY A 3 44.85 42.75 5.18
N ARG A 4 44.20 43.50 4.28
CA ARG A 4 42.73 43.51 4.13
C ARG A 4 42.18 42.54 3.09
N GLN A 5 42.96 42.16 2.08
CA GLN A 5 42.51 41.23 1.04
C GLN A 5 42.47 39.77 1.53
N ASN A 6 43.43 39.32 2.35
CA ASN A 6 43.49 37.93 2.83
C ASN A 6 42.29 37.52 3.70
N LYS A 7 41.78 38.42 4.55
CA LYS A 7 40.59 38.14 5.40
C LYS A 7 39.31 37.94 4.57
N SER A 8 39.15 38.67 3.46
CA SER A 8 37.99 38.51 2.59
C SER A 8 38.02 37.16 1.88
N THR A 9 39.17 36.76 1.37
CA THR A 9 39.33 35.49 0.63
C THR A 9 39.13 34.27 1.55
N GLU A 10 39.62 34.33 2.79
CA GLU A 10 39.38 33.28 3.79
C GLU A 10 37.91 33.18 4.21
N TRP A 11 37.23 34.33 4.36
CA TRP A 11 35.82 34.35 4.72
C TRP A 11 34.93 33.78 3.60
N THR A 12 35.20 34.16 2.35
CA THR A 12 34.51 33.59 1.18
C THR A 12 34.77 32.10 1.03
N ARG A 13 36.01 31.64 1.29
CA ARG A 13 36.37 30.22 1.26
C ARG A 13 35.64 29.41 2.34
N ASN A 14 35.54 29.93 3.56
CA ASN A 14 34.80 29.27 4.64
C ASN A 14 33.31 29.18 4.35
N ILE A 15 32.70 30.23 3.81
CA ILE A 15 31.29 30.22 3.42
C ILE A 15 31.03 29.18 2.32
N LEU A 16 31.90 29.11 1.30
CA LEU A 16 31.80 28.10 0.24
C LEU A 16 31.95 26.67 0.79
N LEU A 17 32.84 26.45 1.74
CA LEU A 17 33.01 25.14 2.39
C LEU A 17 31.78 24.74 3.22
N ILE A 18 31.17 25.69 3.94
CA ILE A 18 29.93 25.45 4.70
C ILE A 18 28.78 25.11 3.75
N LEU A 19 28.64 25.85 2.64
CA LEU A 19 27.61 25.58 1.63
C LEU A 19 27.82 24.21 0.95
N ALA A 20 29.06 23.86 0.62
CA ALA A 20 29.37 22.54 0.06
C ALA A 20 29.05 21.41 1.05
N ALA A 21 29.39 21.58 2.34
CA ALA A 21 29.05 20.62 3.38
C ALA A 21 27.54 20.49 3.56
N ALA A 22 26.79 21.60 3.56
CA ALA A 22 25.33 21.59 3.64
C ALA A 22 24.68 20.90 2.42
N ALA A 23 25.22 21.12 1.22
CA ALA A 23 24.75 20.45 0.01
C ALA A 23 25.00 18.94 0.04
N VAL A 24 26.17 18.49 0.50
CA VAL A 24 26.48 17.06 0.67
C VAL A 24 25.54 16.42 1.69
N ILE A 25 25.32 17.08 2.84
CA ILE A 25 24.37 16.61 3.85
C ILE A 25 22.95 16.52 3.24
N TYR A 26 22.50 17.54 2.52
CA TYR A 26 21.19 17.54 1.88
C TYR A 26 21.01 16.41 0.86
N VAL A 27 22.02 16.12 0.04
CA VAL A 27 21.99 15.02 -0.93
C VAL A 27 21.96 13.67 -0.20
N PHE A 28 22.76 13.50 0.85
CA PHE A 28 22.75 12.28 1.66
C PHE A 28 21.40 12.05 2.35
N PHE A 29 20.81 13.11 2.93
CA PHE A 29 19.48 13.02 3.55
C PHE A 29 18.40 12.77 2.50
N SER A 30 18.45 13.40 1.33
CA SER A 30 17.47 13.16 0.26
C SER A 30 17.51 11.72 -0.26
N LEU A 31 18.71 11.16 -0.44
CA LEU A 31 18.88 9.78 -0.91
C LEU A 31 18.46 8.75 0.16
N ASP A 32 18.82 8.96 1.43
CA ASP A 32 18.44 8.04 2.52
C ASP A 32 16.93 8.13 2.86
N LEU A 33 16.32 9.31 2.73
CA LEU A 33 14.87 9.50 2.93
C LEU A 33 14.06 8.84 1.82
N VAL A 34 14.53 8.87 0.57
CA VAL A 34 13.90 8.15 -0.55
C VAL A 34 14.04 6.63 -0.38
N ARG A 35 15.23 6.13 0.00
CA ARG A 35 15.47 4.69 0.22
C ARG A 35 14.71 4.13 1.43
N LYS A 36 14.68 4.85 2.56
CA LYS A 36 13.95 4.42 3.76
C LYS A 36 12.45 4.62 3.62
N GLY A 37 12.00 5.64 2.89
CA GLY A 37 10.59 5.85 2.58
C GLY A 37 9.99 4.62 1.90
N GLU A 38 10.55 4.19 0.77
CA GLU A 38 10.08 2.98 0.08
C GLU A 38 10.11 1.75 1.00
N SER A 39 11.18 1.53 1.78
CA SER A 39 11.31 0.37 2.67
C SER A 39 10.31 0.35 3.82
N VAL A 40 10.04 1.48 4.48
CA VAL A 40 9.08 1.54 5.59
C VAL A 40 7.64 1.47 5.09
N PHE A 41 7.30 2.12 3.97
CA PHE A 41 5.96 2.03 3.38
C PHE A 41 5.68 0.65 2.77
N THR A 42 6.66 0.00 2.14
CA THR A 42 6.53 -1.37 1.62
C THR A 42 6.35 -2.40 2.74
N ASN A 43 7.05 -2.25 3.86
CA ASN A 43 6.97 -3.15 5.00
C ASN A 43 5.65 -2.97 5.79
N THR A 44 5.13 -1.74 5.89
CA THR A 44 3.83 -1.50 6.55
C THR A 44 2.65 -2.01 5.71
N ALA A 45 2.62 -1.76 4.39
CA ALA A 45 1.52 -2.24 3.55
C ALA A 45 1.48 -3.77 3.44
N SER A 46 2.65 -4.43 3.38
CA SER A 46 2.74 -5.89 3.32
C SER A 46 2.31 -6.59 4.60
N LYS A 47 2.42 -5.94 5.77
CA LYS A 47 1.88 -6.45 7.04
C LYS A 47 0.35 -6.35 7.13
N LYS A 48 -0.25 -5.42 6.39
CA LYS A 48 -1.71 -5.20 6.38
C LYS A 48 -2.44 -6.18 5.47
N LEU A 49 -1.77 -6.68 4.41
CA LEU A 49 -2.33 -7.67 3.48
C LEU A 49 -2.14 -9.09 4.00
N LYS A 50 -3.24 -9.78 4.29
CA LYS A 50 -3.28 -11.18 4.71
C LYS A 50 -4.02 -12.03 3.69
N PHE A 51 -3.54 -13.26 3.50
CA PHE A 51 -4.20 -14.27 2.67
C PHE A 51 -4.59 -15.45 3.58
N SER A 52 -5.82 -15.93 3.44
CA SER A 52 -6.36 -17.10 4.13
C SER A 52 -7.18 -17.95 3.16
N GLY A 53 -7.70 -19.08 3.67
CA GLY A 53 -8.31 -20.12 2.86
C GLY A 53 -7.26 -21.02 2.22
N ASP A 54 -7.68 -21.78 1.21
CA ASP A 54 -6.80 -22.72 0.51
C ASP A 54 -5.79 -22.00 -0.40
N LEU A 55 -6.11 -20.80 -0.86
CA LEU A 55 -5.22 -19.95 -1.65
C LEU A 55 -4.45 -18.96 -0.77
N GLY A 56 -3.38 -19.46 -0.14
CA GLY A 56 -2.41 -18.62 0.55
C GLY A 56 -1.59 -17.73 -0.41
N ARG A 57 -0.74 -16.86 0.14
CA ARG A 57 0.10 -15.92 -0.63
C ARG A 57 0.90 -16.57 -1.78
N LYS A 58 1.33 -17.82 -1.61
CA LYS A 58 2.09 -18.58 -2.62
C LYS A 58 1.28 -18.95 -3.87
N ALA A 59 -0.06 -18.90 -3.79
CA ALA A 59 -0.94 -19.14 -4.93
C ALA A 59 -1.05 -17.93 -5.89
N TYR A 60 -0.41 -16.81 -5.54
CA TYR A 60 -0.39 -15.58 -6.34
C TYR A 60 1.00 -15.38 -6.93
N THR A 61 1.02 -14.89 -8.17
CA THR A 61 2.27 -14.44 -8.80
C THR A 61 2.79 -13.18 -8.12
N GLU A 62 4.09 -12.91 -8.23
CA GLU A 62 4.68 -11.71 -7.64
C GLU A 62 4.05 -10.42 -8.19
N ARG A 63 3.74 -10.38 -9.50
CA ARG A 63 3.07 -9.25 -10.15
C ARG A 63 1.67 -8.99 -9.58
N GLU A 64 0.93 -10.05 -9.29
CA GLU A 64 -0.40 -9.96 -8.67
C GLU A 64 -0.31 -9.38 -7.25
N ILE A 65 0.61 -9.91 -6.44
CA ILE A 65 0.85 -9.44 -5.08
C ILE A 65 1.27 -7.97 -5.12
N GLU A 66 2.21 -7.62 -5.99
CA GLU A 66 2.70 -6.26 -6.14
C GLU A 66 1.58 -5.30 -6.56
N ARG A 67 0.68 -5.71 -7.46
CA ARG A 67 -0.47 -4.91 -7.87
C ARG A 67 -1.40 -4.60 -6.69
N ILE A 68 -1.67 -5.60 -5.83
CA ILE A 68 -2.48 -5.40 -4.61
C ILE A 68 -1.74 -4.48 -3.64
N LEU A 69 -0.45 -4.73 -3.40
CA LEU A 69 0.35 -3.91 -2.49
C LEU A 69 0.46 -2.46 -2.96
N ASN A 70 0.61 -2.20 -4.25
CA ASN A 70 0.67 -0.84 -4.80
C ASN A 70 -0.64 -0.10 -4.58
N TYR A 71 -1.79 -0.78 -4.72
CA TYR A 71 -3.09 -0.21 -4.39
C TYR A 71 -3.19 0.20 -2.91
N LEU A 72 -2.74 -0.68 -2.00
CA LEU A 72 -2.75 -0.43 -0.55
C LEU A 72 -1.74 0.65 -0.14
N ARG A 73 -0.55 0.67 -0.73
CA ARG A 73 0.50 1.68 -0.45
C ARG A 73 0.03 3.09 -0.76
N ALA A 74 -0.67 3.26 -1.88
CA ALA A 74 -1.23 4.55 -2.27
C ALA A 74 -2.27 5.11 -1.28
N ARG A 75 -2.77 4.27 -0.36
CA ARG A 75 -3.85 4.56 0.60
C ARG A 75 -3.52 3.99 1.99
N ASN A 76 -2.24 3.93 2.32
CA ASN A 76 -1.76 3.18 3.48
C ASN A 76 -2.33 3.71 4.80
N ASP A 77 -2.60 5.00 4.89
CA ASP A 77 -3.23 5.68 6.02
C ASP A 77 -4.67 5.21 6.29
N LEU A 78 -5.39 4.76 5.26
CA LEU A 78 -6.79 4.36 5.39
C LEU A 78 -6.95 2.93 5.90
N PHE A 79 -6.06 2.02 5.52
CA PHE A 79 -6.20 0.59 5.84
C PHE A 79 -5.50 0.23 7.14
N ALA A 80 -6.18 -0.50 8.03
CA ALA A 80 -5.57 -1.21 9.16
C ALA A 80 -5.26 -2.66 8.80
N GLU A 81 -6.20 -3.35 8.16
CA GLU A 81 -6.06 -4.74 7.73
C GLU A 81 -6.87 -5.01 6.45
N VAL A 82 -6.32 -5.83 5.56
CA VAL A 82 -6.99 -6.36 4.38
C VAL A 82 -6.72 -7.85 4.30
N LYS A 83 -7.74 -8.65 4.57
CA LYS A 83 -7.68 -10.11 4.54
C LYS A 83 -8.46 -10.62 3.33
N VAL A 84 -7.78 -11.38 2.49
CA VAL A 84 -8.35 -12.09 1.34
C VAL A 84 -8.52 -13.55 1.74
N ASP A 85 -9.75 -14.01 1.89
CA ASP A 85 -10.06 -15.43 2.03
C ASP A 85 -10.43 -15.97 0.65
N ALA A 86 -9.69 -16.95 0.15
CA ALA A 86 -9.95 -17.49 -1.18
C ALA A 86 -9.68 -18.99 -1.21
N SER A 87 -10.60 -19.74 -1.81
CA SER A 87 -10.50 -21.19 -1.96
C SER A 87 -11.02 -21.63 -3.33
N PRO A 88 -10.39 -22.61 -3.99
CA PRO A 88 -10.96 -23.22 -5.18
C PRO A 88 -12.32 -23.81 -4.85
N GLN A 89 -13.28 -23.67 -5.76
CA GLN A 89 -14.58 -24.31 -5.57
C GLN A 89 -14.47 -25.84 -5.64
N ASP A 90 -13.57 -26.34 -6.51
CA ASP A 90 -13.23 -27.76 -6.59
C ASP A 90 -11.83 -27.97 -6.00
N SER A 91 -11.78 -28.60 -4.83
CA SER A 91 -10.55 -28.81 -4.06
C SER A 91 -9.64 -29.91 -4.61
N TYR A 92 -10.12 -30.73 -5.57
CA TYR A 92 -9.39 -31.93 -6.03
C TYR A 92 -8.54 -31.69 -7.28
N GLY A 93 -8.71 -30.54 -7.94
CA GLY A 93 -7.99 -30.17 -9.16
C GLY A 93 -6.79 -29.24 -8.92
N ALA A 94 -5.82 -29.27 -9.85
CA ALA A 94 -4.80 -28.23 -9.90
C ALA A 94 -5.44 -26.88 -10.25
N VAL A 95 -5.03 -25.81 -9.56
CA VAL A 95 -5.57 -24.46 -9.80
C VAL A 95 -5.05 -23.92 -11.13
N THR A 96 -5.93 -23.80 -12.11
CA THR A 96 -5.69 -23.22 -13.43
C THR A 96 -6.29 -21.81 -13.52
N PRO A 97 -5.95 -21.01 -14.56
CA PRO A 97 -6.55 -19.69 -14.77
C PRO A 97 -8.09 -19.69 -14.87
N ASP A 98 -8.68 -20.80 -15.32
CA ASP A 98 -10.11 -20.97 -15.52
C ASP A 98 -10.81 -21.65 -14.33
N THR A 99 -10.06 -22.01 -13.28
CA THR A 99 -10.64 -22.58 -12.07
C THR A 99 -11.50 -21.54 -11.36
N ASP A 100 -12.73 -21.91 -11.04
CA ASP A 100 -13.62 -21.08 -10.23
C ASP A 100 -13.10 -20.99 -8.79
N ILE A 101 -12.84 -19.76 -8.36
CA ILE A 101 -12.42 -19.42 -7.00
C ILE A 101 -13.58 -18.78 -6.29
N VAL A 102 -13.87 -19.26 -5.08
CA VAL A 102 -14.74 -18.58 -4.13
C VAL A 102 -13.86 -17.70 -3.26
N TYR A 103 -14.18 -16.40 -3.17
CA TYR A 103 -13.43 -15.47 -2.35
C TYR A 103 -14.31 -14.55 -1.51
N GLU A 104 -13.75 -14.11 -0.39
CA GLU A 104 -14.25 -13.08 0.49
C GLU A 104 -13.13 -12.08 0.82
N LEU A 105 -13.50 -10.81 0.91
CA LEU A 105 -12.65 -9.74 1.40
C LEU A 105 -13.15 -9.30 2.77
N HIS A 106 -12.23 -9.23 3.72
CA HIS A 106 -12.46 -8.69 5.06
C HIS A 106 -11.51 -7.54 5.26
N VAL A 107 -12.03 -6.33 5.42
CA VAL A 107 -11.23 -5.11 5.50
C VAL A 107 -11.56 -4.36 6.78
N VAL A 108 -10.52 -3.91 7.47
CA VAL A 108 -10.60 -3.03 8.62
C VAL A 108 -9.84 -1.75 8.28
N LEU A 109 -10.50 -0.60 8.42
CA LEU A 109 -9.92 0.71 8.24
C LEU A 109 -9.25 1.21 9.53
N ALA A 110 -8.42 2.24 9.41
CA ALA A 110 -7.65 2.80 10.52
C ALA A 110 -8.52 3.42 11.62
N ASP A 111 -9.75 3.84 11.30
CA ASP A 111 -10.75 4.35 12.25
C ASP A 111 -11.62 3.26 12.88
N GLY A 112 -11.33 1.99 12.60
CA GLY A 112 -12.08 0.84 13.11
C GLY A 112 -13.31 0.46 12.26
N PHE A 113 -13.61 1.21 11.19
CA PHE A 113 -14.67 0.81 10.27
C PHE A 113 -14.31 -0.50 9.56
N ALA A 114 -15.20 -1.47 9.59
CA ALA A 114 -14.99 -2.76 8.94
C ALA A 114 -15.99 -2.98 7.81
N PHE A 115 -15.52 -3.50 6.69
CA PHE A 115 -16.41 -4.01 5.65
C PHE A 115 -15.98 -5.37 5.18
N SER A 116 -16.99 -6.19 4.87
CA SER A 116 -16.79 -7.51 4.31
C SER A 116 -17.63 -7.69 3.06
N THR A 117 -17.16 -8.59 2.21
CA THR A 117 -17.85 -8.96 0.99
C THR A 117 -18.45 -10.35 1.17
N PRO A 118 -19.70 -10.59 0.76
CA PRO A 118 -20.20 -11.95 0.69
C PRO A 118 -19.34 -12.79 -0.26
N ALA A 119 -19.33 -14.10 -0.05
CA ALA A 119 -18.64 -15.04 -0.91
C ALA A 119 -19.01 -14.83 -2.39
N ARG A 120 -18.01 -14.60 -3.23
CA ARG A 120 -18.16 -14.43 -4.67
C ARG A 120 -17.40 -15.48 -5.42
N ARG A 121 -17.97 -15.93 -6.54
CA ARG A 121 -17.35 -16.88 -7.46
C ARG A 121 -16.79 -16.16 -8.66
N ILE A 122 -15.54 -16.42 -9.00
CA ILE A 122 -14.88 -15.85 -10.18
C ILE A 122 -13.77 -16.78 -10.67
N PRO A 123 -13.48 -16.86 -11.98
CA PRO A 123 -12.29 -17.56 -12.46
C PRO A 123 -11.02 -16.96 -11.88
N ARG A 124 -10.03 -17.82 -11.60
CA ARG A 124 -8.74 -17.46 -10.98
C ARG A 124 -8.03 -16.33 -11.71
N ARG A 125 -8.10 -16.27 -13.04
CA ARG A 125 -7.49 -15.21 -13.87
C ARG A 125 -8.00 -13.80 -13.56
N ASP A 126 -9.25 -13.69 -13.12
CA ASP A 126 -9.93 -12.42 -12.88
C ASP A 126 -9.95 -12.04 -11.38
N LEU A 127 -9.49 -12.94 -10.51
CA LEU A 127 -9.53 -12.79 -9.05
C LEU A 127 -8.94 -11.45 -8.58
N VAL A 128 -7.70 -11.15 -8.97
CA VAL A 128 -7.00 -9.93 -8.49
C VAL A 128 -7.68 -8.66 -9.00
N VAL A 129 -8.15 -8.66 -10.24
CA VAL A 129 -8.88 -7.52 -10.81
C VAL A 129 -10.17 -7.30 -10.03
N SER A 130 -10.91 -8.38 -9.74
CA SER A 130 -12.15 -8.31 -8.97
C SER A 130 -11.93 -7.84 -7.52
N LEU A 131 -10.89 -8.34 -6.85
CA LEU A 131 -10.51 -7.90 -5.50
C LEU A 131 -10.27 -6.39 -5.46
N LEU A 132 -9.48 -5.87 -6.40
CA LEU A 132 -9.17 -4.45 -6.49
C LEU A 132 -10.39 -3.59 -6.82
N ASN A 133 -11.20 -4.02 -7.79
CA ASN A 133 -12.43 -3.31 -8.14
C ASN A 133 -13.40 -3.23 -6.95
N LYS A 134 -13.49 -4.31 -6.17
CA LYS A 134 -14.36 -4.36 -5.01
C LYS A 134 -13.83 -3.48 -3.86
N LEU A 135 -12.54 -3.55 -3.57
CA LEU A 135 -11.88 -2.65 -2.61
C LEU A 135 -12.12 -1.18 -2.98
N ASP A 136 -11.96 -0.82 -4.25
CA ASP A 136 -12.15 0.55 -4.71
C ASP A 136 -13.60 1.02 -4.62
N LYS A 137 -14.56 0.15 -4.98
CA LYS A 137 -15.99 0.42 -4.83
C LYS A 137 -16.38 0.67 -3.38
N ASP A 138 -15.97 -0.21 -2.47
CA ASP A 138 -16.35 -0.13 -1.05
C ASP A 138 -15.65 1.04 -0.35
N LEU A 139 -14.40 1.33 -0.72
CA LEU A 139 -13.69 2.50 -0.20
C LEU A 139 -14.33 3.81 -0.66
N ARG A 140 -14.74 3.93 -1.93
CA ARG A 140 -15.47 5.11 -2.42
C ARG A 140 -16.80 5.28 -1.69
N ALA A 141 -17.52 4.19 -1.45
CA ALA A 141 -18.77 4.21 -0.69
C ALA A 141 -18.53 4.70 0.76
N TYR A 142 -17.50 4.18 1.43
CA TYR A 142 -17.10 4.65 2.76
C TYR A 142 -16.74 6.15 2.77
N GLN A 143 -15.93 6.61 1.81
CA GLN A 143 -15.55 8.02 1.70
C GLN A 143 -16.76 8.92 1.47
N GLN A 144 -17.73 8.47 0.68
CA GLN A 144 -18.98 9.18 0.45
C GLN A 144 -19.82 9.28 1.74
N LEU A 145 -19.97 8.18 2.48
CA LEU A 145 -20.67 8.16 3.77
C LEU A 145 -20.04 9.12 4.78
N LYS A 146 -18.70 9.17 4.83
CA LYS A 146 -17.95 10.08 5.69
C LYS A 146 -18.17 11.55 5.33
N LYS A 147 -18.25 11.87 4.02
CA LYS A 147 -18.60 13.22 3.55
C LYS A 147 -20.01 13.64 3.94
N GLU A 148 -20.94 12.68 4.00
CA GLU A 148 -22.32 12.89 4.44
C GLU A 148 -22.46 12.99 5.98
N GLY A 149 -21.35 12.91 6.72
CA GLY A 149 -21.34 12.98 8.18
C GLY A 149 -21.87 11.73 8.86
N ARG A 150 -22.03 10.62 8.13
CA ARG A 150 -22.44 9.33 8.69
C ARG A 150 -21.22 8.59 9.22
N ASN A 151 -21.29 8.11 10.46
CA ASN A 151 -20.27 7.27 11.10
C ASN A 151 -20.80 5.83 11.31
N PRO A 152 -21.05 5.07 10.24
CA PRO A 152 -21.38 3.65 10.41
C PRO A 152 -20.17 2.92 11.00
N SER A 153 -20.40 1.88 11.81
CA SER A 153 -19.33 1.05 12.38
C SER A 153 -18.95 -0.13 11.46
N SER A 154 -19.85 -0.55 10.57
CA SER A 154 -19.58 -1.59 9.58
C SER A 154 -20.46 -1.50 8.34
N MET A 155 -20.05 -2.16 7.25
CA MET A 155 -20.86 -2.32 6.03
C MET A 155 -20.63 -3.69 5.39
N ILE A 156 -21.71 -4.41 5.10
CA ILE A 156 -21.68 -5.59 4.24
C ILE A 156 -22.25 -5.17 2.88
N ASN A 157 -21.40 -5.05 1.86
CA ASN A 157 -21.86 -4.61 0.55
C ASN A 157 -22.14 -5.82 -0.36
N THR A 158 -23.42 -6.15 -0.47
CA THR A 158 -23.97 -7.28 -1.24
C THR A 158 -24.07 -7.04 -2.75
N MET A 159 -23.80 -5.82 -3.24
CA MET A 159 -23.83 -5.48 -4.67
C MET A 159 -22.50 -5.72 -5.38
#